data_AF-A0A7J2I233-F1
#
_entry.id   AF-A0A7J2I233-F1
#
_cell.length_a   1.000
_cell.length_b   1.000
_cell.length_c   1.000
_cell.angle_alpha   90.00
_cell.angle_beta   90.00
_cell.angle_gamma   90.00
#
_symmetry.space_group_name_H-M   'P 1'
#
loop_
_entity.id
_entity.type
_entity.pdbx_description
1 polymer ?
#
loop_
_entity_poly.entity_id
_entity_poly.type
_entity_poly.pdbx_seq_one_letter_code
_entity_poly.pdbx_strand_id
1 'polypeptide(L)'
;MIKKLNEQKAPILGKVVFWALEDVSITRSELEKLFEKHGLDKRFMPPVISGRKAFNRVLRDFEKKEKQKLVRKIDETGDFIIYGIVDEEVDKENIDLDYELVDAVIFDKVNEHIYLKLRRMDSDKINEHFSYFKANYTADDIRKMITDCLLNGCNAFLLRRHGGVYFVPKDKIDTLEKLKKVVEEIGSSEFYCLDIYDAEETRRTAIKLFKDEFVQELEENSQKLIELLQKDKPRADSIKSALEKFNHSKEKLEVFKQLLEFTMEDIEKKIKETEEKVRKLLLGELFTEQ
;
A
#
# COMPACT_ATOMS: atom_id res chain seq x y z
N MET A 1 -45.45 -21.87 -18.33
CA MET A 1 -44.73 -21.14 -19.41
C MET A 1 -44.04 -19.95 -18.74
N ILE A 2 -42.80 -20.17 -18.27
CA ILE A 2 -42.02 -19.13 -17.56
C ILE A 2 -41.56 -18.13 -18.61
N LYS A 3 -42.06 -16.89 -18.53
CA LYS A 3 -41.58 -15.77 -19.35
C LYS A 3 -40.07 -15.67 -19.16
N LYS A 4 -39.30 -15.87 -20.23
CA LYS A 4 -37.91 -15.41 -20.31
C LYS A 4 -37.92 -13.92 -19.98
N LEU A 5 -37.40 -13.52 -18.82
CA LEU A 5 -36.95 -12.16 -18.64
C LEU A 5 -35.88 -11.93 -19.71
N ASN A 6 -36.18 -11.07 -20.68
CA ASN A 6 -35.15 -10.47 -21.50
C ASN A 6 -34.25 -9.68 -20.54
N GLU A 7 -33.09 -10.23 -20.21
CA GLU A 7 -31.98 -9.49 -19.63
C GLU A 7 -31.48 -8.49 -20.68
N GLN A 8 -32.19 -7.38 -20.84
CA GLN A 8 -31.53 -6.15 -21.27
C GLN A 8 -30.57 -5.80 -20.13
N LYS A 9 -29.33 -6.28 -20.22
CA LYS A 9 -28.27 -5.93 -19.27
C LYS A 9 -28.17 -4.42 -19.28
N ALA A 10 -28.57 -3.79 -18.18
CA ALA A 10 -28.38 -2.37 -17.99
C ALA A 10 -26.89 -2.04 -18.21
N PRO A 11 -26.57 -0.87 -18.81
CA PRO A 11 -25.18 -0.50 -19.02
C PRO A 11 -24.42 -0.54 -17.69
N ILE A 12 -23.19 -1.07 -17.71
CA ILE A 12 -22.35 -1.15 -16.51
C ILE A 12 -21.53 0.14 -16.40
N LEU A 13 -21.57 0.75 -15.23
CA LEU A 13 -20.80 1.95 -14.88
C LEU A 13 -19.36 1.58 -14.49
N GLY A 14 -19.19 0.44 -13.83
CA GLY A 14 -17.91 -0.07 -13.34
C GLY A 14 -18.10 -1.29 -12.45
N LYS A 15 -17.05 -1.64 -11.70
CA LYS A 15 -17.06 -2.75 -10.75
C LYS A 15 -16.67 -2.31 -9.35
N VAL A 16 -17.32 -2.86 -8.34
CA VAL A 16 -16.85 -2.82 -6.95
C VAL A 16 -15.94 -4.00 -6.69
N VAL A 17 -14.80 -3.71 -6.06
CA VAL A 17 -13.69 -4.64 -5.92
C VAL A 17 -13.22 -4.69 -4.46
N PHE A 18 -13.02 -5.91 -3.97
CA PHE A 18 -12.38 -6.19 -2.68
C PHE A 18 -11.77 -7.59 -2.74
N TRP A 19 -10.91 -7.93 -1.78
CA TRP A 19 -10.15 -9.18 -1.83
C TRP A 19 -9.86 -9.74 -0.44
N ALA A 20 -9.62 -11.04 -0.39
CA ALA A 20 -9.09 -11.76 0.76
C ALA A 20 -7.75 -12.39 0.35
N LEU A 21 -6.72 -12.24 1.18
CA LEU A 21 -5.40 -12.82 0.94
C LEU A 21 -5.15 -13.91 1.98
N GLU A 22 -4.97 -15.13 1.51
CA GLU A 22 -4.74 -16.31 2.36
C GLU A 22 -3.59 -17.14 1.80
N ASP A 23 -2.80 -17.73 2.72
CA ASP A 23 -1.65 -18.58 2.40
C ASP A 23 -0.65 -17.96 1.40
N VAL A 24 -0.47 -16.65 1.47
CA VAL A 24 0.42 -15.93 0.55
C VAL A 24 1.88 -16.28 0.84
N SER A 25 2.44 -17.11 -0.03
CA SER A 25 3.86 -17.36 -0.16
C SER A 25 4.18 -17.56 -1.64
N ILE A 26 4.84 -16.58 -2.24
CA ILE A 26 5.20 -16.63 -3.66
C ILE A 26 6.55 -15.96 -3.87
N THR A 27 7.42 -16.62 -4.61
CA THR A 27 8.71 -16.05 -4.99
C THR A 27 8.54 -14.99 -6.07
N ARG A 28 9.55 -14.14 -6.24
CA ARG A 28 9.55 -13.17 -7.33
C ARG A 28 9.43 -13.82 -8.71
N SER A 29 10.14 -14.91 -8.95
CA SER A 29 10.11 -15.59 -10.25
C SER A 29 8.74 -16.19 -10.57
N GLU A 30 8.07 -16.76 -9.57
CA GLU A 30 6.70 -17.27 -9.73
C GLU A 30 5.72 -16.13 -10.01
N LEU A 31 5.81 -15.03 -9.26
CA LEU A 31 4.95 -13.87 -9.49
C LEU A 31 5.17 -13.25 -10.88
N GLU A 32 6.41 -13.15 -11.34
CA GLU A 32 6.73 -12.67 -12.70
C GLU A 32 6.11 -13.56 -13.78
N LYS A 33 6.13 -14.89 -13.60
CA LYS A 33 5.45 -15.83 -14.50
C LYS A 33 3.94 -15.62 -14.53
N LEU A 34 3.30 -15.34 -13.38
CA LEU A 34 1.87 -15.04 -13.33
C LEU A 34 1.53 -13.74 -14.08
N PHE A 35 2.36 -12.70 -13.92
CA PHE A 35 2.21 -11.43 -14.64
C PHE A 35 2.30 -11.63 -16.15
N GLU A 36 3.31 -12.39 -16.61
CA GLU A 36 3.49 -12.72 -18.02
C GLU A 36 2.32 -13.55 -18.57
N LYS A 37 1.92 -14.60 -17.83
CA LYS A 37 0.81 -15.49 -18.18
C LYS A 37 -0.49 -14.73 -18.40
N HIS A 38 -0.80 -13.75 -17.56
CA HIS A 38 -2.06 -12.99 -17.61
C HIS A 38 -1.92 -11.63 -18.30
N GLY A 39 -0.73 -11.25 -18.76
CA GLY A 39 -0.47 -9.99 -19.45
C GLY A 39 -0.71 -8.75 -18.58
N LEU A 40 -0.46 -8.86 -17.26
CA LEU A 40 -0.47 -7.72 -16.34
C LEU A 40 0.85 -6.96 -16.45
N ASP A 41 0.80 -5.63 -16.46
CA ASP A 41 1.98 -4.79 -16.61
C ASP A 41 2.95 -4.98 -15.43
N LYS A 42 4.21 -5.31 -15.74
CA LYS A 42 5.28 -5.54 -14.75
C LYS A 42 5.60 -4.29 -13.93
N ARG A 43 5.17 -3.08 -14.33
CA ARG A 43 5.31 -1.88 -13.50
C ARG A 43 4.63 -2.00 -12.14
N PHE A 44 3.60 -2.85 -12.03
CA PHE A 44 2.90 -3.12 -10.78
C PHE A 44 3.56 -4.19 -9.91
N MET A 45 4.66 -4.82 -10.38
CA MET A 45 5.40 -5.78 -9.58
C MET A 45 5.89 -5.13 -8.28
N PRO A 46 5.77 -5.82 -7.13
CA PRO A 46 6.42 -5.35 -5.91
C PRO A 46 7.93 -5.20 -6.11
N PRO A 47 8.57 -4.25 -5.42
CA PRO A 47 10.02 -4.12 -5.45
C PRO A 47 10.69 -5.40 -4.93
N VAL A 48 11.95 -5.60 -5.29
CA VAL A 48 12.77 -6.69 -4.73
C VAL A 48 12.83 -6.53 -3.20
N ILE A 49 12.73 -7.64 -2.48
CA ILE A 49 12.80 -7.64 -1.02
C ILE A 49 14.26 -7.42 -0.63
N SER A 50 14.55 -6.28 0.00
CA SER A 50 15.88 -6.02 0.54
C SER A 50 16.16 -6.89 1.78
N GLY A 51 17.43 -7.21 2.05
CA GLY A 51 17.82 -7.92 3.26
C GLY A 51 17.32 -7.22 4.52
N ARG A 52 17.39 -5.88 4.60
CA ARG A 52 16.83 -5.12 5.72
C ARG A 52 15.32 -5.36 5.92
N LYS A 53 14.56 -5.44 4.82
CA LYS A 53 13.11 -5.70 4.89
C LYS A 53 12.83 -7.12 5.36
N ALA A 54 13.56 -8.11 4.85
CA ALA A 54 13.47 -9.50 5.29
C ALA A 54 13.85 -9.65 6.77
N PHE A 55 14.95 -9.02 7.20
CA PHE A 55 15.38 -8.99 8.60
C PHE A 55 14.30 -8.42 9.53
N ASN A 56 13.72 -7.28 9.18
CA ASN A 56 12.62 -6.68 9.96
C ASN A 56 11.34 -7.54 9.97
N ARG A 57 11.17 -8.49 9.05
CA ARG A 57 10.07 -9.46 9.08
C ARG A 57 10.36 -10.59 10.04
N VAL A 58 11.59 -11.11 10.02
CA VAL A 58 12.06 -12.11 10.98
C VAL A 58 11.82 -11.61 12.41
N LEU A 59 12.28 -10.40 12.72
CA LEU A 59 12.12 -9.78 14.05
C LEU A 59 10.63 -9.64 14.46
N ARG A 60 9.78 -9.16 13.56
CA ARG A 60 8.34 -9.01 13.83
C ARG A 60 7.62 -10.34 14.01
N ASP A 61 8.02 -11.35 13.25
CA ASP A 61 7.42 -12.68 13.37
C ASP A 61 7.83 -13.35 14.70
N PHE A 62 9.07 -13.15 15.15
CA PHE A 62 9.52 -13.56 16.49
C PHE A 62 8.68 -12.89 17.60
N GLU A 63 8.57 -11.56 17.58
CA GLU A 63 7.79 -10.81 18.57
C GLU A 63 6.31 -11.23 18.60
N LYS A 64 5.73 -11.56 17.44
CA LYS A 64 4.33 -12.00 17.35
C LYS A 64 4.11 -13.42 17.88
N LYS A 65 5.04 -14.34 17.63
CA LYS A 65 4.93 -15.74 18.04
C LYS A 65 5.23 -15.94 19.53
N GLU A 66 6.18 -15.17 20.06
CA GLU A 66 6.67 -15.30 21.42
C GLU A 66 6.15 -14.14 22.28
N LYS A 67 4.93 -14.27 22.82
CA LYS A 67 4.24 -13.16 23.52
C LYS A 67 4.96 -12.60 24.77
N GLN A 68 5.92 -13.34 25.31
CA GLN A 68 6.75 -12.93 26.46
C GLN A 68 8.11 -12.37 26.01
N LYS A 69 8.38 -12.33 24.71
CA LYS A 69 9.63 -11.81 24.14
C LYS A 69 9.40 -10.47 23.49
N LEU A 70 10.27 -9.53 23.85
CA LEU A 70 10.35 -8.22 23.24
C LEU A 70 11.56 -8.11 22.34
N VAL A 71 11.38 -7.44 21.21
CA VAL A 71 12.46 -7.16 20.28
C VAL A 71 12.82 -5.68 20.35
N ARG A 72 14.02 -5.37 20.87
CA ARG A 72 14.48 -4.00 21.11
C ARG A 72 15.68 -3.66 20.25
N LYS A 73 15.61 -2.54 19.54
CA LYS A 73 16.77 -2.05 18.78
C LYS A 73 17.84 -1.60 19.77
N ILE A 74 19.05 -2.15 19.64
CA ILE A 74 20.22 -1.77 20.45
C ILE A 74 21.02 -0.70 19.71
N ASP A 75 21.37 -0.96 18.44
CA ASP A 75 22.21 -0.07 17.65
C ASP A 75 21.97 -0.26 16.14
N GLU A 76 22.37 0.74 15.35
CA GLU A 76 22.45 0.64 13.88
C GLU A 76 23.62 1.47 13.37
N THR A 77 24.61 0.80 12.80
CA THR A 77 25.79 1.42 12.18
C THR A 77 25.68 1.40 10.65
N GLY A 78 26.73 1.85 9.94
CA GLY A 78 26.79 1.75 8.49
C GLY A 78 26.67 0.30 7.98
N ASP A 79 27.27 -0.64 8.70
CA ASP A 79 27.42 -2.03 8.28
C ASP A 79 26.49 -3.00 9.02
N PHE A 80 26.00 -2.64 10.22
CA PHE A 80 25.24 -3.56 11.06
C PHE A 80 23.92 -2.97 11.58
N ILE A 81 22.97 -3.85 11.86
CA ILE A 81 21.77 -3.55 12.65
C ILE A 81 21.71 -4.55 13.80
N ILE A 82 21.57 -4.06 15.03
CA ILE A 82 21.61 -4.89 16.23
C ILE A 82 20.30 -4.77 16.99
N TYR A 83 19.68 -5.92 17.27
CA TYR A 83 18.48 -6.02 18.10
C TYR A 83 18.73 -7.00 19.25
N GLY A 84 18.26 -6.63 20.44
CA GLY A 84 18.15 -7.53 21.58
C GLY A 84 16.82 -8.25 21.58
N ILE A 85 16.84 -9.55 21.85
CA ILE A 85 15.67 -10.35 22.19
C ILE A 85 15.66 -10.42 23.71
N VAL A 86 14.58 -9.95 24.32
CA VAL A 86 14.46 -9.77 25.77
C VAL A 86 13.26 -10.57 26.26
N ASP A 87 13.43 -11.40 27.27
CA ASP A 87 12.31 -12.01 28.00
C ASP A 87 11.75 -10.98 28.98
N GLU A 88 10.44 -10.74 28.94
CA GLU A 88 9.71 -9.89 29.87
C GLU A 88 8.99 -10.75 30.90
N GLU A 89 9.37 -10.62 32.17
CA GLU A 89 8.71 -11.26 33.30
C GLU A 89 7.83 -10.23 34.02
N VAL A 90 6.54 -10.54 34.15
CA VAL A 90 5.56 -9.66 34.78
C VAL A 90 5.32 -10.11 36.22
N ASP A 91 5.87 -9.37 37.19
CA ASP A 91 5.55 -9.55 38.59
C ASP A 91 4.30 -8.73 38.96
N LYS A 92 3.16 -9.42 39.01
CA LYS A 92 1.88 -8.80 39.37
C LYS A 92 1.75 -8.49 40.85
N GLU A 93 2.52 -9.15 41.71
CA GLU A 93 2.43 -8.96 43.16
C GLU A 93 3.17 -7.70 43.58
N ASN A 94 4.36 -7.47 43.01
CA ASN A 94 5.15 -6.26 43.26
C ASN A 94 4.88 -5.11 42.28
N ILE A 95 4.01 -5.34 41.28
CA ILE A 95 3.72 -4.39 40.19
C ILE A 95 5.03 -3.95 39.53
N ASP A 96 5.82 -4.94 39.09
CA ASP A 96 7.14 -4.75 38.49
C ASP A 96 7.29 -5.52 37.17
N LEU A 97 8.25 -5.09 36.36
CA LEU A 97 8.61 -5.71 35.08
C LEU A 97 10.11 -5.96 35.03
N ASP A 98 10.49 -7.22 34.96
CA ASP A 98 11.88 -7.64 34.80
C ASP A 98 12.17 -8.00 33.35
N TYR A 99 13.40 -7.67 32.92
CA TYR A 99 13.85 -7.85 31.54
C TYR A 99 15.18 -8.58 31.51
N GLU A 100 15.22 -9.79 30.95
CA GLU A 100 16.47 -10.52 30.70
C GLU A 100 16.81 -10.54 29.21
N LEU A 101 18.05 -10.15 28.86
CA LEU A 101 18.55 -10.29 27.50
C LEU A 101 18.81 -11.77 27.17
N VAL A 102 18.00 -12.33 26.27
CA VAL A 102 18.13 -13.69 25.74
C VAL A 102 19.27 -13.77 24.73
N ASP A 103 19.23 -12.93 23.70
CA ASP A 103 20.29 -12.89 22.69
C ASP A 103 20.36 -11.51 22.03
N ALA A 104 21.47 -11.22 21.36
CA ALA A 104 21.58 -10.08 20.46
C ALA A 104 21.72 -10.58 19.02
N VAL A 105 20.71 -10.27 18.22
CA VAL A 105 20.62 -10.58 16.79
C VAL A 105 21.26 -9.44 16.01
N ILE A 106 22.29 -9.77 15.24
CA ILE A 106 23.09 -8.83 14.47
C ILE A 106 22.88 -9.12 13.00
N PHE A 107 22.34 -8.16 12.26
CA PHE A 107 22.23 -8.23 10.80
C PHE A 107 23.37 -7.46 10.15
N ASP A 108 24.18 -8.14 9.35
CA ASP A 108 25.20 -7.56 8.49
C ASP A 108 24.57 -7.10 7.18
N LYS A 109 24.66 -5.79 6.91
CA LYS A 109 24.07 -5.13 5.74
C LYS A 109 24.81 -5.43 4.45
N VAL A 110 26.09 -5.78 4.52
CA VAL A 110 26.96 -6.03 3.37
C VAL A 110 26.80 -7.48 2.90
N ASN A 111 26.94 -8.42 3.83
CA ASN A 111 26.84 -9.84 3.53
C ASN A 111 25.39 -10.35 3.57
N GLU A 112 24.46 -9.54 4.05
CA GLU A 112 23.05 -9.88 4.28
C GLU A 112 22.90 -11.20 5.07
N HIS A 113 23.66 -11.29 6.17
CA HIS A 113 23.69 -12.46 7.06
C HIS A 113 23.31 -12.09 8.49
N ILE A 114 22.76 -13.05 9.25
CA ILE A 114 22.36 -12.84 10.64
C ILE A 114 23.27 -13.64 11.58
N TYR A 115 23.82 -12.95 12.57
CA TYR A 115 24.63 -13.52 13.63
C TYR A 115 23.94 -13.40 14.99
N LEU A 116 24.23 -14.34 15.88
CA LEU A 116 23.82 -14.30 17.29
C LEU A 116 25.03 -14.08 18.17
N LYS A 117 24.97 -13.05 19.02
CA LYS A 117 26.08 -12.69 19.90
C LYS A 117 26.22 -13.67 21.06
N LEU A 118 25.12 -14.03 21.72
CA LEU A 118 25.11 -14.90 22.89
C LEU A 118 24.91 -16.37 22.52
N ARG A 119 24.40 -16.65 21.30
CA ARG A 119 24.16 -17.99 20.77
C ARG A 119 23.25 -18.83 21.68
N ARG A 120 22.30 -18.17 22.36
CA ARG A 120 21.27 -18.83 23.17
C ARG A 120 20.08 -19.25 22.32
N MET A 121 19.94 -18.66 21.13
CA MET A 121 18.97 -19.07 20.12
C MET A 121 19.60 -19.91 19.00
N ASP A 122 18.76 -20.59 18.24
CA ASP A 122 19.15 -21.41 17.09
C ASP A 122 19.42 -20.50 15.86
N SER A 123 20.70 -20.35 15.51
CA SER A 123 21.13 -19.51 14.38
C SER A 123 20.64 -20.02 13.04
N ASP A 124 20.52 -21.34 12.87
CA ASP A 124 20.14 -21.95 11.60
C ASP A 124 18.66 -21.67 11.32
N LYS A 125 17.80 -21.84 12.33
CA LYS A 125 16.38 -21.46 12.22
C LYS A 125 16.17 -19.99 11.87
N ILE A 126 16.96 -19.09 12.47
CA ILE A 126 16.86 -17.65 12.17
C ILE A 126 17.29 -17.37 10.73
N ASN A 127 18.36 -18.00 10.25
CA ASN A 127 18.85 -17.81 8.89
C ASN A 127 17.94 -18.46 7.84
N GLU A 128 17.33 -19.61 8.13
CA GLU A 128 16.28 -20.22 7.30
C GLU A 128 15.07 -19.28 7.17
N HIS A 129 14.61 -18.73 8.29
CA HIS A 129 13.48 -17.82 8.32
C HIS A 129 13.76 -16.50 7.58
N PHE A 130 14.99 -15.99 7.70
CA PHE A 130 15.46 -14.86 6.90
C PHE A 130 15.47 -15.16 5.42
N SER A 131 16.02 -16.31 5.02
CA SER A 131 16.06 -16.76 3.63
C SER A 131 14.65 -16.89 3.05
N TYR A 132 13.71 -17.43 3.83
CA TYR A 132 12.30 -17.50 3.47
C TYR A 132 11.71 -16.11 3.18
N PHE A 133 11.85 -15.14 4.10
CA PHE A 133 11.30 -13.80 3.90
C PHE A 133 12.01 -12.97 2.83
N LYS A 134 13.25 -13.33 2.49
CA LYS A 134 14.00 -12.70 1.40
C LYS A 134 13.57 -13.23 0.03
N ALA A 135 13.20 -14.51 -0.04
CA ALA A 135 12.75 -15.14 -1.27
C ALA A 135 11.26 -14.91 -1.57
N ASN A 136 10.41 -14.81 -0.53
CA ASN A 136 8.96 -14.85 -0.67
C ASN A 136 8.29 -13.52 -0.35
N TYR A 137 7.37 -13.10 -1.23
CA TYR A 137 6.44 -12.02 -0.97
C TYR A 137 5.37 -12.44 0.04
N THR A 138 5.02 -11.53 0.96
CA THR A 138 3.98 -11.76 1.97
C THR A 138 2.65 -11.17 1.53
N ALA A 139 1.57 -11.49 2.26
CA ALA A 139 0.26 -10.88 2.04
C ALA A 139 0.30 -9.34 2.03
N ASP A 140 1.17 -8.71 2.82
CA ASP A 140 1.33 -7.25 2.82
C ASP A 140 1.98 -6.71 1.53
N ASP A 141 2.87 -7.48 0.90
CA ASP A 141 3.45 -7.09 -0.39
C ASP A 141 2.40 -7.18 -1.49
N ILE A 142 1.66 -8.29 -1.53
CA ILE A 142 0.59 -8.51 -2.50
C ILE A 142 -0.55 -7.51 -2.28
N ARG A 143 -0.88 -7.16 -1.04
CA ARG A 143 -1.87 -6.11 -0.76
C ARG A 143 -1.43 -4.76 -1.34
N LYS A 144 -0.16 -4.39 -1.14
CA LYS A 144 0.38 -3.14 -1.71
C LYS A 144 0.39 -3.17 -3.24
N MET A 145 0.73 -4.32 -3.83
CA MET A 145 0.66 -4.55 -5.27
C MET A 145 -0.74 -4.33 -5.83
N ILE A 146 -1.75 -4.95 -5.18
CA ILE A 146 -3.16 -4.81 -5.57
C ILE A 146 -3.59 -3.35 -5.46
N THR A 147 -3.33 -2.71 -4.33
CA THR A 147 -3.68 -1.30 -4.13
C THR A 147 -3.00 -0.39 -5.16
N ASP A 148 -1.72 -0.60 -5.45
CA ASP A 148 -1.00 0.18 -6.47
C ASP A 148 -1.59 -0.03 -7.88
N CYS A 149 -1.86 -1.28 -8.27
CA CYS A 149 -2.51 -1.58 -9.54
C CYS A 149 -3.92 -0.98 -9.64
N LEU A 150 -4.71 -1.04 -8.56
CA LEU A 150 -6.04 -0.44 -8.54
C LEU A 150 -5.96 1.08 -8.68
N LEU A 151 -5.16 1.76 -7.86
CA LEU A 151 -5.10 3.22 -7.82
C LEU A 151 -4.41 3.83 -9.05
N ASN A 152 -3.38 3.19 -9.59
CA ASN A 152 -2.52 3.74 -10.64
C ASN A 152 -2.69 3.05 -12.00
N GLY A 153 -3.22 1.83 -12.03
CA GLY A 153 -3.55 1.11 -13.27
C GLY A 153 -5.02 1.18 -13.65
N CYS A 154 -5.89 1.07 -12.66
CA CYS A 154 -7.34 1.03 -12.87
C CYS A 154 -8.04 2.36 -12.56
N ASN A 155 -7.31 3.41 -12.19
CA ASN A 155 -7.87 4.69 -11.72
C ASN A 155 -8.96 4.49 -10.65
N ALA A 156 -8.71 3.52 -9.77
CA ALA A 156 -9.71 3.11 -8.81
C ALA A 156 -9.91 4.16 -7.71
N PHE A 157 -11.17 4.21 -7.32
CA PHE A 157 -11.76 4.77 -6.12
C PHE A 157 -11.61 4.02 -4.82
N LEU A 158 -11.30 4.63 -3.69
CA LEU A 158 -11.70 4.01 -2.42
C LEU A 158 -13.17 4.39 -2.12
N LEU A 159 -14.06 3.41 -1.95
CA LEU A 159 -15.46 3.67 -1.57
C LEU A 159 -15.64 3.81 -0.06
N ARG A 160 -14.66 3.36 0.72
CA ARG A 160 -14.66 3.41 2.17
C ARG A 160 -13.23 3.51 2.70
N ARG A 161 -12.96 4.57 3.46
CA ARG A 161 -11.69 4.85 4.15
C ARG A 161 -11.05 3.65 4.87
N HIS A 162 -11.86 2.75 5.40
CA HIS A 162 -11.42 1.53 6.07
C HIS A 162 -12.07 0.29 5.44
N GLY A 163 -11.27 -0.68 5.01
CA GLY A 163 -11.76 -1.99 4.55
C GLY A 163 -11.51 -2.33 3.08
N GLY A 164 -10.74 -1.52 2.35
CA GLY A 164 -10.19 -1.93 1.05
C GLY A 164 -11.25 -2.25 -0.02
N VAL A 165 -12.36 -1.51 -0.02
CA VAL A 165 -13.40 -1.62 -1.05
C VAL A 165 -13.20 -0.52 -2.07
N TYR A 166 -13.05 -0.90 -3.33
CA TYR A 166 -12.73 0.02 -4.41
C TYR A 166 -13.78 0.04 -5.50
N PHE A 167 -13.95 1.18 -6.16
CA PHE A 167 -14.69 1.26 -7.42
C PHE A 167 -13.70 1.36 -8.59
N VAL A 168 -13.92 0.56 -9.62
CA VAL A 168 -13.13 0.56 -10.86
C VAL A 168 -14.02 0.97 -12.04
N PRO A 169 -13.68 2.05 -12.77
CA PRO A 169 -14.35 2.46 -14.00
C PRO A 169 -14.42 1.38 -15.07
N LYS A 170 -15.50 1.40 -15.87
CA LYS A 170 -15.74 0.40 -16.94
C LYS A 170 -14.61 0.29 -17.98
N ASP A 171 -13.93 1.39 -18.29
CA ASP A 171 -12.82 1.44 -19.26
C ASP A 171 -11.54 0.77 -18.76
N LYS A 172 -11.49 0.43 -17.47
CA LYS A 172 -10.35 -0.24 -16.82
C LYS A 172 -10.62 -1.70 -16.44
N ILE A 173 -11.78 -2.24 -16.81
CA ILE A 173 -12.16 -3.63 -16.50
C ILE A 173 -11.13 -4.63 -17.05
N ASP A 174 -10.58 -4.41 -18.25
CA ASP A 174 -9.58 -5.32 -18.82
C ASP A 174 -8.32 -5.44 -17.95
N THR A 175 -7.87 -4.34 -17.33
CA THR A 175 -6.71 -4.37 -16.41
C THR A 175 -7.08 -5.04 -15.10
N LEU A 176 -8.29 -4.78 -14.60
CA LEU A 176 -8.82 -5.40 -13.39
C LEU A 176 -8.95 -6.92 -13.52
N GLU A 177 -9.44 -7.43 -14.65
CA GLU A 177 -9.59 -8.88 -14.90
C GLU A 177 -8.23 -9.58 -14.95
N LYS A 178 -7.18 -8.91 -15.47
CA LYS A 178 -5.81 -9.43 -15.42
C LYS A 178 -5.28 -9.48 -13.99
N LEU A 179 -5.50 -8.42 -13.21
CA LEU A 179 -5.13 -8.38 -11.79
C LEU A 179 -5.83 -9.48 -11.00
N LYS A 180 -7.14 -9.66 -11.21
CA LYS A 180 -7.95 -10.72 -10.60
C LYS A 180 -7.32 -12.09 -10.81
N LYS A 181 -7.03 -12.45 -12.07
CA LYS A 181 -6.42 -13.74 -12.42
C LYS A 181 -5.05 -13.96 -11.78
N VAL A 182 -4.23 -12.91 -11.68
CA VAL A 182 -2.94 -13.00 -10.98
C VAL A 182 -3.16 -13.28 -9.50
N VAL A 183 -4.07 -12.56 -8.84
CA VAL A 183 -4.30 -12.69 -7.38
C VAL A 183 -4.92 -14.04 -7.02
N GLU A 184 -5.87 -14.53 -7.81
CA GLU A 184 -6.52 -15.83 -7.59
C GLU A 184 -5.58 -17.03 -7.79
N GLU A 185 -4.39 -16.83 -8.39
CA GLU A 185 -3.34 -17.86 -8.48
C GLU A 185 -2.29 -17.76 -7.37
N ILE A 186 -2.46 -16.85 -6.39
CA ILE A 186 -1.56 -16.68 -5.25
C ILE A 186 -2.18 -17.28 -3.99
N GLY A 187 -1.67 -18.44 -3.56
CA GLY A 187 -2.14 -19.13 -2.36
C GLY A 187 -3.64 -19.48 -2.48
N SER A 188 -4.38 -19.26 -1.40
CA SER A 188 -5.84 -19.47 -1.32
C SER A 188 -6.59 -18.14 -1.43
N SER A 189 -6.02 -17.15 -2.12
CA SER A 189 -6.56 -15.78 -2.17
C SER A 189 -7.79 -15.68 -3.07
N GLU A 190 -8.71 -14.78 -2.70
CA GLU A 190 -9.95 -14.53 -3.42
C GLU A 190 -10.05 -13.06 -3.84
N PHE A 191 -10.57 -12.83 -5.05
CA PHE A 191 -10.71 -11.50 -5.61
C PHE A 191 -12.12 -11.26 -6.16
N TYR A 192 -12.87 -10.43 -5.45
CA TYR A 192 -14.28 -10.21 -5.68
C TYR A 192 -14.53 -9.01 -6.58
N CYS A 193 -15.40 -9.18 -7.56
CA CYS A 193 -15.79 -8.14 -8.52
C CYS A 193 -17.32 -8.15 -8.69
N LEU A 194 -17.97 -7.04 -8.32
CA LEU A 194 -19.43 -6.87 -8.42
C LEU A 194 -19.76 -5.78 -9.44
N ASP A 195 -20.63 -6.07 -10.40
CA ASP A 195 -21.05 -5.10 -11.41
C ASP A 195 -21.92 -4.00 -10.79
N ILE A 196 -21.57 -2.76 -11.11
CA ILE A 196 -22.36 -1.59 -10.78
C ILE A 196 -23.10 -1.15 -12.04
N TYR A 197 -24.40 -1.43 -12.06
CA TYR A 197 -25.27 -1.02 -13.15
C TYR A 197 -25.52 0.49 -13.10
N ASP A 198 -25.68 1.07 -14.27
CA ASP A 198 -25.95 2.48 -14.44
C ASP A 198 -27.43 2.78 -14.16
N ALA A 199 -27.75 2.93 -12.88
CA ALA A 199 -29.03 3.39 -12.37
C ALA A 199 -28.85 4.73 -11.64
N GLU A 200 -29.88 5.57 -11.65
CA GLU A 200 -29.83 6.92 -11.07
C GLU A 200 -29.40 6.91 -9.59
N GLU A 201 -29.99 6.02 -8.78
CA GLU A 201 -29.66 5.89 -7.35
C GLU A 201 -28.21 5.43 -7.13
N THR A 202 -27.74 4.50 -7.96
CA THR A 202 -26.39 3.97 -7.93
C THR A 202 -25.38 5.05 -8.29
N ARG A 203 -25.66 5.83 -9.35
CA ARG A 203 -24.84 6.97 -9.75
C ARG A 203 -24.78 8.03 -8.65
N ARG A 204 -25.92 8.39 -8.06
CA ARG A 204 -26.00 9.35 -6.94
C ARG A 204 -25.18 8.89 -5.74
N THR A 205 -25.24 7.60 -5.40
CA THR A 205 -24.49 7.02 -4.27
C THR A 205 -22.98 7.01 -4.57
N ALA A 206 -22.59 6.61 -5.77
CA ALA A 206 -21.19 6.64 -6.21
C ALA A 206 -20.62 8.06 -6.21
N ILE A 207 -21.38 9.06 -6.70
CA ILE A 207 -21.00 10.48 -6.66
C ILE A 207 -20.77 10.92 -5.21
N LYS A 208 -21.69 10.59 -4.30
CA LYS A 208 -21.57 10.97 -2.89
C LYS A 208 -20.31 10.37 -2.25
N LEU A 209 -20.11 9.05 -2.39
CA LEU A 209 -18.95 8.36 -1.83
C LEU A 209 -17.63 8.86 -2.41
N PHE A 210 -17.60 9.08 -3.74
CA PHE A 210 -16.44 9.66 -4.40
C PHE A 210 -16.16 11.06 -3.87
N LYS A 211 -17.17 11.94 -3.78
CA LYS A 211 -17.00 13.31 -3.30
C LYS A 211 -16.42 13.33 -1.89
N ASP A 212 -16.98 12.54 -0.98
CA ASP A 212 -16.57 12.52 0.42
C ASP A 212 -15.10 12.05 0.58
N GLU A 213 -14.70 10.99 -0.15
CA GLU A 213 -13.33 10.46 -0.09
C GLU A 213 -12.34 11.33 -0.87
N PHE A 214 -12.70 11.80 -2.07
CA PHE A 214 -11.80 12.57 -2.93
C PHE A 214 -11.49 13.95 -2.35
N VAL A 215 -12.45 14.62 -1.70
CA VAL A 215 -12.20 15.87 -0.99
C VAL A 215 -11.12 15.67 0.09
N GLN A 216 -11.20 14.57 0.84
CA GLN A 216 -10.23 14.25 1.88
C GLN A 216 -8.86 13.87 1.28
N GLU A 217 -8.81 13.02 0.25
CA GLU A 217 -7.56 12.67 -0.46
C GLU A 217 -6.87 13.95 -0.97
N LEU A 218 -7.64 14.86 -1.58
CA LEU A 218 -7.14 16.13 -2.09
C LEU A 218 -6.62 17.02 -0.96
N GLU A 219 -7.34 17.12 0.16
CA GLU A 219 -6.91 17.88 1.34
C GLU A 219 -5.59 17.35 1.92
N GLU A 220 -5.49 16.03 2.13
CA GLU A 220 -4.28 15.39 2.66
C GLU A 220 -3.09 15.57 1.73
N ASN A 221 -3.27 15.37 0.42
CA ASN A 221 -2.21 15.55 -0.58
C ASN A 221 -1.78 17.02 -0.69
N SER A 222 -2.75 17.96 -0.68
CA SER A 222 -2.48 19.40 -0.76
C SER A 222 -1.73 19.89 0.47
N GLN A 223 -2.18 19.50 1.66
CA GLN A 223 -1.55 19.86 2.92
C GLN A 223 -0.11 19.34 2.99
N LYS A 224 0.10 18.07 2.62
CA LYS A 224 1.43 17.46 2.57
C LYS A 224 2.37 18.16 1.59
N LEU A 225 1.86 18.57 0.43
CA LEU A 225 2.65 19.32 -0.56
C LEU A 225 3.03 20.70 0.00
N ILE A 226 2.08 21.42 0.60
CA ILE A 226 2.34 22.74 1.22
C ILE A 226 3.36 22.61 2.35
N GLU A 227 3.20 21.64 3.24
CA GLU A 227 4.14 21.38 4.34
C GLU A 227 5.56 21.04 3.86
N LEU A 228 5.68 20.30 2.75
CA LEU A 228 6.98 20.03 2.15
C LEU A 228 7.61 21.30 1.57
N LEU A 229 6.84 22.12 0.86
CA LEU A 229 7.31 23.38 0.27
C LEU A 229 7.65 24.46 1.31
N GLN A 230 7.14 24.35 2.54
CA GLN A 230 7.45 25.28 3.64
C GLN A 230 8.67 24.86 4.47
N LYS A 231 9.26 23.68 4.22
CA LYS A 231 10.48 23.27 4.91
C LYS A 231 11.67 24.06 4.38
N ASP A 232 12.65 24.29 5.25
CA ASP A 232 13.84 25.09 4.95
C ASP A 232 14.74 24.44 3.86
N LYS A 233 14.74 23.09 3.78
CA LYS A 233 15.46 22.29 2.76
C LYS A 233 14.69 21.02 2.40
N PRO A 234 13.63 21.12 1.59
CA PRO A 234 12.89 19.96 1.15
C PRO A 234 13.71 19.18 0.13
N ARG A 235 13.70 17.85 0.25
CA ARG A 235 14.32 16.99 -0.76
C ARG A 235 13.53 17.10 -2.06
N ALA A 236 14.19 17.44 -3.17
CA ALA A 236 13.57 17.60 -4.48
C ALA A 236 12.72 16.37 -4.90
N ASP A 237 13.20 15.16 -4.63
CA ASP A 237 12.44 13.91 -4.86
C ASP A 237 11.11 13.88 -4.10
N SER A 238 11.07 14.41 -2.88
CA SER A 238 9.85 14.44 -2.05
C SER A 238 8.83 15.45 -2.58
N ILE A 239 9.29 16.60 -3.07
CA ILE A 239 8.42 17.58 -3.75
C ILE A 239 7.87 17.00 -5.05
N LYS A 240 8.74 16.41 -5.89
CA LYS A 240 8.35 15.78 -7.14
C LYS A 240 7.28 14.70 -6.92
N SER A 241 7.51 13.81 -5.96
CA SER A 241 6.53 12.77 -5.63
C SER A 241 5.21 13.33 -5.09
N ALA A 242 5.24 14.41 -4.31
CA ALA A 242 4.02 15.06 -3.84
C ALA A 242 3.25 15.76 -4.97
N LEU A 243 3.94 16.41 -5.90
CA LEU A 243 3.37 17.00 -7.12
C LEU A 243 2.75 15.95 -8.04
N GLU A 244 3.44 14.83 -8.26
CA GLU A 244 2.91 13.71 -9.05
C GLU A 244 1.60 13.18 -8.47
N LYS A 245 1.52 13.04 -7.14
CA LYS A 245 0.28 12.62 -6.46
C LYS A 245 -0.85 13.63 -6.62
N PHE A 246 -0.56 14.92 -6.48
CA PHE A 246 -1.55 15.98 -6.67
C PHE A 246 -2.09 15.99 -8.12
N ASN A 247 -1.20 15.87 -9.10
CA ASN A 247 -1.58 15.79 -10.52
C ASN A 247 -2.41 14.52 -10.80
N HIS A 248 -2.05 13.39 -10.21
CA HIS A 248 -2.82 12.14 -10.33
C HIS A 248 -4.24 12.31 -9.76
N SER A 249 -4.40 12.98 -8.62
CA SER A 249 -5.73 13.30 -8.09
C SER A 249 -6.55 14.14 -9.10
N LYS A 250 -5.93 15.13 -9.76
CA LYS A 250 -6.59 15.94 -10.79
C LYS A 250 -7.04 15.11 -12.00
N GLU A 251 -6.20 14.21 -12.49
CA GLU A 251 -6.55 13.30 -13.60
C GLU A 251 -7.72 12.39 -13.22
N LYS A 252 -7.73 11.83 -12.00
CA LYS A 252 -8.86 11.06 -11.48
C LYS A 252 -10.17 11.85 -11.52
N LEU A 253 -10.15 13.11 -11.07
CA LEU A 253 -11.35 13.96 -11.06
C LEU A 253 -11.97 14.10 -12.46
N GLU A 254 -11.15 14.30 -13.48
CA GLU A 254 -11.64 14.44 -14.87
C GLU A 254 -12.26 13.15 -15.39
N VAL A 255 -11.66 11.99 -15.11
CA VAL A 255 -12.24 10.68 -15.46
C VAL A 255 -13.59 10.50 -14.79
N PHE A 256 -13.73 10.88 -13.52
CA PHE A 256 -14.99 10.70 -12.79
C PHE A 256 -16.09 11.65 -13.24
N LYS A 257 -15.78 12.92 -13.51
CA LYS A 257 -16.76 13.88 -14.07
C LYS A 257 -17.38 13.34 -15.35
N GLN A 258 -16.56 12.76 -16.23
CA GLN A 258 -17.01 12.15 -17.48
C GLN A 258 -17.85 10.90 -17.23
N LEU A 259 -17.45 10.06 -16.27
CA LEU A 259 -18.13 8.78 -15.99
C LEU A 259 -19.50 8.94 -15.32
N LEU A 260 -19.59 9.87 -14.36
CA LEU A 260 -20.78 10.04 -13.52
C LEU A 260 -21.64 11.25 -13.94
N GLU A 261 -21.30 11.89 -15.06
CA GLU A 261 -22.02 13.03 -15.65
C GLU A 261 -22.33 14.15 -14.62
N PHE A 262 -21.33 14.53 -13.83
CA PHE A 262 -21.50 15.49 -12.75
C PHE A 262 -20.36 16.51 -12.69
N THR A 263 -20.65 17.68 -12.12
CA THR A 263 -19.67 18.74 -11.87
C THR A 263 -19.40 18.88 -10.36
N MET A 264 -18.17 19.26 -10.01
CA MET A 264 -17.79 19.52 -8.62
C MET A 264 -17.05 20.86 -8.53
N GLU A 265 -17.81 21.95 -8.66
CA GLU A 265 -17.28 23.32 -8.62
C GLU A 265 -16.44 23.59 -7.36
N ASP A 266 -16.88 23.10 -6.20
CA ASP A 266 -16.16 23.24 -4.93
C ASP A 266 -14.76 22.60 -4.97
N ILE A 267 -14.65 21.42 -5.59
CA ILE A 267 -13.39 20.67 -5.68
C ILE A 267 -12.46 21.32 -6.70
N GLU A 268 -12.99 21.74 -7.84
CA GLU A 268 -12.23 22.48 -8.84
C GLU A 268 -11.65 23.77 -8.29
N LYS A 269 -12.46 24.52 -7.51
CA LYS A 269 -12.01 25.72 -6.82
C LYS A 269 -10.86 25.39 -5.87
N LYS A 270 -10.96 24.31 -5.11
CA LYS A 270 -9.92 23.87 -4.17
C LYS A 270 -8.62 23.44 -4.86
N ILE A 271 -8.71 22.77 -6.02
CA ILE A 271 -7.55 22.45 -6.86
C ILE A 271 -6.86 23.74 -7.31
N LYS A 272 -7.61 24.72 -7.83
CA LYS A 272 -7.06 26.02 -8.26
C LYS A 272 -6.40 26.78 -7.11
N GLU A 273 -7.04 26.84 -5.95
CA GLU A 273 -6.47 27.48 -4.75
C GLU A 273 -5.15 26.80 -4.32
N THR A 274 -5.05 25.48 -4.45
CA THR A 274 -3.82 24.73 -4.16
C THR A 274 -2.73 25.01 -5.19
N GLU A 275 -3.08 25.00 -6.48
CA GLU A 275 -2.14 25.35 -7.58
C GLU A 275 -1.58 26.77 -7.40
N GLU A 276 -2.41 27.73 -7.04
CA GLU A 276 -1.98 29.11 -6.76
C GLU A 276 -1.04 29.20 -5.56
N LYS A 277 -1.33 28.48 -4.47
CA LYS A 277 -0.45 28.43 -3.29
C LYS A 277 0.90 27.81 -3.63
N VAL A 278 0.90 26.67 -4.31
CA VAL A 278 2.12 25.98 -4.76
C VAL A 278 2.96 26.89 -5.66
N ARG A 279 2.32 27.56 -6.63
CA ARG A 279 2.99 28.52 -7.52
C ARG A 279 3.61 29.69 -6.76
N LYS A 280 2.92 30.25 -5.77
CA LYS A 280 3.44 31.34 -4.93
C LYS A 280 4.64 30.91 -4.11
N LEU A 281 4.61 29.70 -3.53
CA LEU A 281 5.72 29.16 -2.74
C LEU A 281 6.95 28.88 -3.62
N LEU A 282 6.77 28.25 -4.78
CA LEU A 282 7.86 27.98 -5.72
C LEU A 282 8.46 29.26 -6.34
N LEU A 283 7.65 30.27 -6.61
CA LEU A 283 8.14 31.57 -7.12
C LEU A 283 8.74 32.43 -6.01
N GLY A 284 8.29 32.33 -4.76
CA GLY A 284 8.85 33.06 -3.62
C GLY A 284 10.29 32.67 -3.29
N GLU A 285 10.66 31.39 -3.47
CA GLU A 285 12.04 30.92 -3.35
C GLU A 285 12.95 31.46 -4.48
N LEU A 286 12.40 31.71 -5.68
CA LEU A 286 13.17 32.27 -6.82
C LEU A 286 13.52 33.77 -6.66
N PHE A 287 12.90 34.48 -5.72
CA PHE A 287 13.15 35.91 -5.47
C PHE A 287 13.87 36.20 -4.13
N THR A 288 14.34 35.16 -3.42
CA THR A 288 15.12 35.32 -2.17
C THR A 288 16.61 35.03 -2.33
N GLU A 289 17.10 34.73 -3.55
CA GLU A 289 18.53 34.66 -3.90
C GLU A 289 19.01 35.87 -4.74
N GLN A 290 18.80 37.10 -4.26
CA GLN A 290 19.53 38.28 -4.74
C GLN A 290 20.09 39.10 -3.59
#